data_AF-A0A0R3KBR5-F1
#
_entry.id   AF-A0A0R3KBR5-F1
#
_cell.length_a   1.000
_cell.length_b   1.000
_cell.length_c   1.000
_cell.angle_alpha   90.00
_cell.angle_beta   90.00
_cell.angle_gamma   90.00
#
_symmetry.space_group_name_H-M   'P 1'
#
loop_
_entity.id
_entity.type
_entity.pdbx_description
1 polymer ?
#
loop_
_entity_poly.entity_id
_entity_poly.type
_entity_poly.pdbx_seq_one_letter_code
_entity_poly.pdbx_strand_id
1 'polypeptide(L)'
;MRRCIQCGLPAGFPDVSFGDDGVCSICRDFVGRDPTSGRQAQLADALHQVIAANRSDRRRYDAVVAFSGGKDSTFLLKLLQEKFCLNLLAVTFDNGFLSPAAFDNMYKVVATLDVDHVIVKYRQDRVNEIFLASALARVYPDYLAKFGSGVCISCIRMVLTAALRMAIEKQIPMVMLGTSPGQVLRSEEELIYRDNTIPFAVRRQLFAILAERTGSWVYDHVMLRRDEYQTHPFPYIVSPLPILGYDEAEIYRSIMGLGWRRPADVDPNSTNCRLNAFGIIRHKNLYGFHPYDYEMSQMVRLGSLPRDVAAERLGDTEGLAIDVATDVERELMCYSCCRRTGGA
;
A
#
# COMPACT_ATOMS: atom_id res chain seq x y z
N MET A 1 -12.30 16.30 19.28
CA MET A 1 -11.44 16.98 18.28
C MET A 1 -12.34 17.55 17.18
N ARG A 2 -12.17 18.83 16.79
CA ARG A 2 -12.91 19.44 15.68
C ARG A 2 -12.54 18.73 14.36
N ARG A 3 -13.53 18.35 13.56
CA ARG A 3 -13.37 17.72 12.24
C ARG A 3 -14.13 18.51 11.18
N CYS A 4 -13.65 18.48 9.93
CA CYS A 4 -14.28 19.17 8.81
C CYS A 4 -15.71 18.66 8.60
N ILE A 5 -16.66 19.59 8.42
CA ILE A 5 -18.06 19.23 8.22
C ILE A 5 -18.31 18.57 6.87
N GLN A 6 -17.47 18.83 5.86
CA GLN A 6 -17.58 18.25 4.53
C GLN A 6 -16.87 16.91 4.39
N CYS A 7 -15.59 16.82 4.81
CA CYS A 7 -14.76 15.63 4.55
C CYS A 7 -14.34 14.84 5.79
N GLY A 8 -14.60 15.34 7.01
CA GLY A 8 -14.23 14.68 8.25
C GLY A 8 -12.75 14.79 8.65
N LEU A 9 -11.88 15.43 7.85
CA LEU A 9 -10.47 15.65 8.19
C LEU A 9 -10.33 16.42 9.53
N PRO A 10 -9.44 16.02 10.45
CA PRO A 10 -9.33 16.67 11.75
C PRO A 10 -8.53 17.96 11.72
N ALA A 11 -8.84 18.89 12.65
CA ALA A 11 -8.11 20.14 12.80
C ALA A 11 -6.65 19.98 13.24
N GLY A 12 -6.28 18.81 13.80
CA GLY A 12 -4.90 18.47 14.12
C GLY A 12 -4.09 17.92 12.92
N PHE A 13 -4.69 17.79 11.73
CA PHE A 13 -3.98 17.29 10.56
C PHE A 13 -2.96 18.33 10.05
N PRO A 14 -1.72 17.95 9.69
CA PRO A 14 -0.67 18.94 9.39
C PRO A 14 -0.93 19.74 8.11
N ASP A 15 -0.58 21.03 8.14
CA ASP A 15 -0.73 22.01 7.05
C ASP A 15 -2.20 22.26 6.62
N VAL A 16 -3.13 22.21 7.56
CA VAL A 16 -4.56 22.46 7.31
C VAL A 16 -5.07 23.62 8.18
N SER A 17 -5.78 24.55 7.56
CA SER A 17 -6.52 25.60 8.26
C SER A 17 -8.03 25.35 8.15
N PHE A 18 -8.79 25.89 9.11
CA PHE A 18 -10.24 25.84 9.15
C PHE A 18 -10.74 27.26 9.17
N GLY A 19 -11.82 27.59 8.44
CA GLY A 19 -12.52 28.83 8.74
C GLY A 19 -13.79 28.61 9.54
N ASP A 20 -14.56 29.68 9.62
CA ASP A 20 -15.63 29.81 10.61
C ASP A 20 -16.83 28.90 10.29
N ASP A 21 -17.04 28.57 9.03
CA ASP A 21 -18.01 27.59 8.53
C ASP A 21 -17.69 26.13 8.92
N GLY A 22 -16.51 25.85 9.48
CA GLY A 22 -16.07 24.50 9.82
C GLY A 22 -15.56 23.67 8.64
N VAL A 23 -15.28 24.30 7.50
CA VAL A 23 -14.69 23.69 6.31
C VAL A 23 -13.17 23.89 6.32
N CYS A 24 -12.41 22.82 6.02
CA CYS A 24 -10.96 22.87 5.95
C CYS A 24 -10.44 23.46 4.63
N SER A 25 -9.22 24.03 4.64
CA SER A 25 -8.58 24.62 3.46
C SER A 25 -8.55 23.69 2.26
N ILE A 26 -8.24 22.40 2.48
CA ILE A 26 -8.20 21.40 1.41
C ILE A 26 -9.55 21.25 0.71
N CYS A 27 -10.68 21.33 1.43
CA CYS A 27 -12.00 21.27 0.80
C CYS A 27 -12.36 22.56 0.04
N ARG A 28 -11.86 23.71 0.49
CA ARG A 28 -12.07 24.99 -0.20
C ARG A 28 -11.29 25.05 -1.51
N ASP A 29 -10.09 24.50 -1.50
CA ASP A 29 -9.22 24.42 -2.67
C ASP A 29 -9.57 23.24 -3.59
N PHE A 30 -10.48 22.35 -3.16
CA PHE A 30 -10.85 21.17 -3.90
C PHE A 30 -11.74 21.55 -5.08
N VAL A 31 -11.14 21.60 -6.26
CA VAL A 31 -11.85 21.52 -7.54
C VAL A 31 -12.15 20.04 -7.77
N GLY A 32 -13.42 19.65 -7.83
CA GLY A 32 -13.85 18.25 -7.95
C GLY A 32 -13.16 17.49 -9.08
N ARG A 33 -13.27 16.15 -9.06
CA ARG A 33 -13.00 15.37 -10.27
C ARG A 33 -14.11 15.70 -11.27
N ASP A 34 -13.81 16.58 -12.22
CA ASP A 34 -14.57 16.62 -13.45
C ASP A 34 -14.16 15.39 -14.28
N PRO A 35 -15.04 14.39 -14.49
CA PRO A 35 -14.74 13.24 -15.35
C PRO A 35 -14.46 13.66 -16.81
N THR A 36 -14.87 14.88 -17.20
CA THR A 36 -14.59 15.50 -18.49
C THR A 36 -13.32 16.35 -18.49
N SER A 37 -12.63 16.48 -17.35
CA SER A 37 -11.27 17.01 -17.35
C SER A 37 -10.40 16.08 -18.19
N GLY A 38 -9.92 16.54 -19.34
CA GLY A 38 -9.15 15.74 -20.32
C GLY A 38 -7.93 15.00 -19.73
N ARG A 39 -7.58 15.32 -18.48
CA ARG A 39 -6.55 14.71 -17.65
C ARG A 39 -6.82 13.24 -17.27
N GLN A 40 -8.06 12.87 -16.90
CA GLN A 40 -8.37 11.45 -16.63
C GLN A 40 -8.26 10.60 -17.91
N ALA A 41 -8.71 11.15 -19.04
CA ALA A 41 -8.60 10.50 -20.34
C ALA A 41 -7.11 10.32 -20.74
N GLN A 42 -6.27 11.34 -20.54
CA GLN A 42 -4.83 11.26 -20.77
C GLN A 42 -4.16 10.15 -19.94
N LEU A 43 -4.54 9.99 -18.67
CA LEU A 43 -4.00 8.89 -17.83
C LEU A 43 -4.46 7.52 -18.31
N ALA A 44 -5.73 7.39 -18.72
CA ALA A 44 -6.25 6.15 -19.27
C ALA A 44 -5.52 5.78 -20.57
N ASP A 45 -5.28 6.76 -21.44
CA ASP A 45 -4.51 6.58 -22.67
C ASP A 45 -3.05 6.19 -22.37
N ALA A 46 -2.40 6.84 -21.42
CA ALA A 46 -1.04 6.50 -21.00
C ALA A 46 -0.95 5.08 -20.43
N LEU A 47 -1.92 4.67 -19.62
CA LEU A 47 -2.02 3.31 -19.10
C LEU A 47 -2.17 2.29 -20.24
N HIS A 48 -3.07 2.55 -21.18
CA HIS A 48 -3.30 1.68 -22.33
C HIS A 48 -2.04 1.57 -23.21
N GLN A 49 -1.34 2.67 -23.45
CA GLN A 49 -0.09 2.69 -24.21
C GLN A 49 1.01 1.88 -23.53
N VAL A 50 1.20 2.03 -22.21
CA VAL A 50 2.20 1.26 -21.46
C VAL A 50 1.88 -0.23 -21.48
N ILE A 51 0.62 -0.61 -21.27
CA ILE A 51 0.19 -2.01 -21.33
C ILE A 51 0.40 -2.58 -22.73
N ALA A 52 -0.07 -1.89 -23.77
CA ALA A 52 0.04 -2.36 -25.16
C ALA A 52 1.50 -2.52 -25.61
N ALA A 53 2.38 -1.59 -25.22
CA ALA A 53 3.81 -1.65 -25.56
C ALA A 53 4.56 -2.78 -24.84
N ASN A 54 4.04 -3.29 -23.72
CA ASN A 54 4.73 -4.27 -22.87
C ASN A 54 4.04 -5.64 -22.81
N ARG A 55 2.84 -5.80 -23.37
CA ARG A 55 2.20 -7.11 -23.56
C ARG A 55 2.86 -7.88 -24.70
N SER A 56 3.13 -9.17 -24.52
CA SER A 56 3.74 -10.00 -25.56
C SER A 56 3.41 -11.48 -25.41
N ASP A 57 2.95 -12.10 -26.51
CA ASP A 57 2.70 -13.55 -26.58
C ASP A 57 4.00 -14.40 -26.53
N ARG A 58 5.18 -13.76 -26.60
CA ARG A 58 6.49 -14.43 -26.54
C ARG A 58 7.04 -14.56 -25.13
N ARG A 59 6.48 -13.84 -24.16
CA ARG A 59 6.90 -13.89 -22.76
C ARG A 59 5.93 -14.72 -21.95
N ARG A 60 6.44 -15.41 -20.92
CA ARG A 60 5.59 -16.12 -19.97
C ARG A 60 4.74 -15.17 -19.14
N TYR A 61 5.27 -13.99 -18.79
CA TYR A 61 4.55 -12.99 -18.00
C TYR A 61 4.74 -11.60 -18.60
N ASP A 62 3.65 -10.84 -18.64
CA ASP A 62 3.60 -9.43 -19.03
C ASP A 62 3.79 -8.51 -17.82
N ALA A 63 3.31 -8.92 -16.65
CA ALA A 63 3.39 -8.12 -15.44
C ALA A 63 3.54 -8.95 -14.15
N VAL A 64 4.30 -8.42 -13.20
CA VAL A 64 4.23 -8.81 -11.80
C VAL A 64 3.06 -8.05 -11.16
N VAL A 65 2.25 -8.72 -10.36
CA VAL A 65 1.23 -8.09 -9.51
C VAL A 65 1.65 -8.24 -8.06
N ALA A 66 1.82 -7.11 -7.36
CA ALA A 66 2.03 -7.12 -5.91
C ALA A 66 0.73 -7.60 -5.24
N PHE A 67 0.70 -8.87 -4.87
CA PHE A 67 -0.50 -9.57 -4.46
C PHE A 67 -0.47 -9.82 -2.95
N SER A 68 -1.47 -9.32 -2.24
CA SER A 68 -1.51 -9.39 -0.77
C SER A 68 -2.68 -10.21 -0.22
N GLY A 69 -3.50 -10.80 -1.10
CA GLY A 69 -4.74 -11.48 -0.72
C GLY A 69 -5.85 -10.53 -0.24
N GLY A 70 -5.60 -9.22 -0.19
CA GLY A 70 -6.60 -8.20 0.12
C GLY A 70 -7.50 -7.86 -1.06
N LYS A 71 -8.56 -7.08 -0.79
CA LYS A 71 -9.61 -6.77 -1.78
C LYS A 71 -9.03 -6.12 -3.04
N ASP A 72 -8.18 -5.11 -2.89
CA ASP A 72 -7.70 -4.28 -4.00
C ASP A 72 -6.73 -5.05 -4.88
N SER A 73 -5.79 -5.79 -4.28
CA SER A 73 -4.85 -6.62 -5.04
C SER A 73 -5.53 -7.81 -5.72
N THR A 74 -6.60 -8.36 -5.13
CA THR A 74 -7.40 -9.44 -5.74
C THR A 74 -8.18 -8.93 -6.93
N PHE A 75 -8.86 -7.79 -6.76
CA PHE A 75 -9.58 -7.14 -7.85
C PHE A 75 -8.66 -6.74 -8.99
N LEU A 76 -7.50 -6.14 -8.67
CA LEU A 76 -6.51 -5.77 -9.67
C LEU A 76 -6.06 -6.99 -10.48
N LEU A 77 -5.79 -8.13 -9.83
CA LEU A 77 -5.38 -9.35 -10.51
C LEU A 77 -6.43 -9.82 -11.53
N LYS A 78 -7.70 -9.91 -11.10
CA LYS A 78 -8.85 -10.24 -11.95
C LYS A 78 -9.02 -9.24 -13.09
N LEU A 79 -9.00 -7.94 -12.79
CA LEU A 79 -9.19 -6.86 -13.75
C LEU A 79 -8.12 -6.88 -14.85
N LEU A 80 -6.84 -7.04 -14.48
CA LEU A 80 -5.74 -7.09 -15.44
C LEU A 80 -5.83 -8.29 -16.38
N GLN A 81 -6.25 -9.44 -15.86
CA GLN A 81 -6.44 -10.64 -16.67
C GLN A 81 -7.64 -10.50 -17.62
N GLU A 82 -8.81 -10.10 -17.11
CA GLU A 82 -10.04 -10.08 -17.91
C GLU A 82 -10.12 -8.90 -18.89
N LYS A 83 -9.69 -7.71 -18.46
CA LYS A 83 -9.82 -6.48 -19.27
C LYS A 83 -8.66 -6.30 -20.24
N PHE A 84 -7.45 -6.71 -19.85
CA PHE A 84 -6.23 -6.47 -20.63
C PHE A 84 -5.58 -7.75 -21.16
N CYS A 85 -6.12 -8.93 -20.84
CA CYS A 85 -5.61 -10.22 -21.31
C CYS A 85 -4.10 -10.38 -21.08
N LEU A 86 -3.64 -9.97 -19.88
CA LEU A 86 -2.25 -10.06 -19.48
C LEU A 86 -1.94 -11.42 -18.84
N ASN A 87 -0.77 -11.96 -19.14
CA ASN A 87 -0.19 -13.08 -18.42
C ASN A 87 0.50 -12.55 -17.16
N LEU A 88 0.01 -12.95 -15.98
CA LEU A 88 0.39 -12.32 -14.72
C LEU A 88 1.26 -13.27 -13.86
N LEU A 89 2.20 -12.70 -13.12
CA LEU A 89 2.88 -13.35 -12.01
C LEU A 89 2.47 -12.66 -10.71
N ALA A 90 1.72 -13.35 -9.86
CA ALA A 90 1.40 -12.85 -8.53
C ALA A 90 2.63 -12.97 -7.62
N VAL A 91 2.99 -11.88 -6.93
CA VAL A 91 4.11 -11.86 -5.98
C VAL A 91 3.66 -11.29 -4.65
N THR A 92 3.79 -12.09 -3.59
CA THR A 92 3.50 -11.69 -2.22
C THR A 92 4.80 -11.54 -1.44
N PHE A 93 4.94 -10.42 -0.74
CA PHE A 93 5.92 -10.33 0.35
C PHE A 93 5.23 -10.75 1.65
N ASP A 94 5.62 -11.91 2.19
CA ASP A 94 5.16 -12.38 3.49
C ASP A 94 5.93 -11.64 4.59
N ASN A 95 5.27 -10.62 5.16
CA ASN A 95 5.81 -9.80 6.24
C ASN A 95 5.70 -10.47 7.63
N GLY A 96 5.11 -11.66 7.72
CA GLY A 96 4.87 -12.39 8.97
C GLY A 96 3.58 -12.02 9.72
N PHE A 97 2.83 -11.03 9.23
CA PHE A 97 1.63 -10.48 9.89
C PHE A 97 0.43 -10.36 8.93
N LEU A 98 0.50 -11.00 7.76
CA LEU A 98 -0.66 -11.20 6.91
C LEU A 98 -1.65 -12.13 7.63
N SER A 99 -2.94 -11.84 7.51
CA SER A 99 -4.00 -12.68 8.06
C SER A 99 -3.94 -14.08 7.45
N PRO A 100 -4.18 -15.15 8.23
CA PRO A 100 -4.37 -16.49 7.68
C PRO A 100 -5.44 -16.53 6.58
N ALA A 101 -6.53 -15.78 6.75
CA ALA A 101 -7.59 -15.67 5.74
C ALA A 101 -7.09 -15.01 4.44
N ALA A 102 -6.10 -14.12 4.51
CA ALA A 102 -5.47 -13.55 3.32
C ALA A 102 -4.67 -14.60 2.54
N PHE A 103 -3.98 -15.53 3.22
CA PHE A 103 -3.33 -16.67 2.55
C PHE A 103 -4.33 -17.65 1.93
N ASP A 104 -5.44 -17.94 2.62
CA ASP A 104 -6.53 -18.73 2.05
C ASP A 104 -7.12 -18.08 0.80
N ASN A 105 -7.29 -16.75 0.84
CA ASN A 105 -7.73 -15.98 -0.32
C ASN A 105 -6.71 -16.08 -1.46
N MET A 106 -5.41 -15.95 -1.16
CA MET A 106 -4.36 -16.10 -2.18
C MET A 106 -4.48 -17.44 -2.88
N TYR A 107 -4.54 -18.53 -2.12
CA TYR A 107 -4.63 -19.89 -2.67
C TYR A 107 -5.85 -20.08 -3.58
N LYS A 108 -7.03 -19.64 -3.13
CA LYS A 108 -8.28 -19.79 -3.91
C LYS A 108 -8.31 -18.91 -5.15
N VAL A 109 -7.89 -17.65 -5.02
CA VAL A 109 -7.93 -16.66 -6.11
C VAL A 109 -6.99 -17.09 -7.23
N VAL A 110 -5.74 -17.46 -6.92
CA VAL A 110 -4.77 -17.81 -7.96
C VAL A 110 -5.11 -19.13 -8.63
N ALA A 111 -5.71 -20.08 -7.90
CA ALA A 111 -6.24 -21.32 -8.49
C ALA A 111 -7.45 -21.07 -9.40
N THR A 112 -8.33 -20.13 -9.02
CA THR A 112 -9.53 -19.79 -9.82
C THR A 112 -9.17 -19.02 -11.08
N LEU A 113 -8.19 -18.10 -10.98
CA LEU A 113 -7.72 -17.29 -12.10
C LEU A 113 -6.63 -17.97 -12.93
N ASP A 114 -6.14 -19.14 -12.53
CA ASP A 114 -5.01 -19.84 -13.16
C ASP A 114 -3.77 -18.95 -13.31
N VAL A 115 -3.30 -18.41 -12.18
CA VAL A 115 -2.15 -17.49 -12.10
C VAL A 115 -1.03 -18.08 -11.26
N ASP A 116 0.21 -18.00 -11.74
CA ASP A 116 1.39 -18.38 -10.98
C ASP A 116 1.61 -17.45 -9.77
N HIS A 117 1.97 -18.02 -8.62
CA HIS A 117 2.14 -17.27 -7.37
C HIS A 117 3.50 -17.56 -6.71
N VAL A 118 4.24 -16.49 -6.39
CA VAL A 118 5.48 -16.55 -5.61
C VAL A 118 5.30 -15.80 -4.30
N ILE A 119 5.64 -16.47 -3.18
CA ILE A 119 5.69 -15.86 -1.85
C ILE A 119 7.16 -15.67 -1.46
N VAL A 120 7.55 -14.42 -1.26
CA VAL A 120 8.88 -14.02 -0.79
C VAL A 120 8.80 -13.79 0.71
N LYS A 121 9.50 -14.63 1.48
CA LYS A 121 9.62 -14.48 2.93
C LYS A 121 11.07 -14.17 3.29
N TYR A 122 11.29 -13.01 3.91
CA TYR A 122 12.59 -12.68 4.48
C TYR A 122 12.72 -13.20 5.90
N ARG A 123 13.95 -13.14 6.41
CA ARG A 123 14.25 -13.44 7.81
C ARG A 123 13.40 -12.58 8.74
N GLN A 124 12.49 -13.22 9.48
CA GLN A 124 11.47 -12.53 10.28
C GLN A 124 12.08 -11.61 11.34
N ASP A 125 13.24 -11.96 11.91
CA ASP A 125 13.93 -11.12 12.88
C ASP A 125 14.33 -9.76 12.30
N ARG A 126 14.80 -9.72 11.05
CA ARG A 126 15.18 -8.49 10.35
C ARG A 126 13.96 -7.64 9.99
N VAL A 127 12.90 -8.30 9.53
CA VAL A 127 11.62 -7.65 9.22
C VAL A 127 11.00 -7.02 10.47
N ASN A 128 11.00 -7.74 11.59
CA ASN A 128 10.50 -7.24 12.88
C ASN A 128 11.32 -6.05 13.39
N GLU A 129 12.64 -6.08 13.26
CA GLU A 129 13.53 -4.97 13.64
C GLU A 129 13.21 -3.68 12.85
N ILE A 130 12.94 -3.81 11.54
CA ILE A 130 12.46 -2.70 10.71
C ILE A 130 11.13 -2.17 11.24
N PHE A 131 10.15 -3.03 11.49
CA PHE A 131 8.83 -2.60 11.97
C PHE A 131 8.88 -1.93 13.32
N LEU A 132 9.66 -2.45 14.27
CA LEU A 132 9.85 -1.82 15.58
C LEU A 132 10.53 -0.46 15.45
N ALA A 133 11.59 -0.34 14.66
CA ALA A 133 12.23 0.94 14.41
C ALA A 133 11.22 1.94 13.80
N SER A 134 10.46 1.54 12.79
CA SER A 134 9.47 2.41 12.14
C SER A 134 8.25 2.74 13.00
N ALA A 135 7.94 1.93 14.01
CA ALA A 135 6.84 2.14 14.94
C ALA A 135 7.19 3.03 16.14
N LEU A 136 8.46 3.01 16.57
CA LEU A 136 8.89 3.63 17.83
C LEU A 136 9.49 5.03 17.66
N ALA A 137 9.72 5.50 16.44
CA ALA A 137 10.08 6.91 16.21
C ALA A 137 9.71 7.38 14.80
N ARG A 138 9.82 8.69 14.59
CA ARG A 138 9.62 9.38 13.30
C ARG A 138 10.84 9.16 12.41
N VAL A 139 10.93 8.01 11.76
CA VAL A 139 12.06 7.63 10.87
C VAL A 139 11.91 8.12 9.43
N TYR A 140 10.76 8.69 9.10
CA TYR A 140 10.44 9.24 7.78
C TYR A 140 10.10 10.72 7.86
N PRO A 141 10.33 11.49 6.78
CA PRO A 141 9.88 12.87 6.67
C PRO A 141 8.39 13.00 6.98
N ASP A 142 8.02 14.04 7.73
CA ASP A 142 6.66 14.23 8.22
C ASP A 142 5.60 14.35 7.13
N TYR A 143 5.98 14.87 5.96
CA TYR A 143 5.05 14.95 4.84
C TYR A 143 4.58 13.56 4.37
N LEU A 144 5.38 12.50 4.53
CA LEU A 144 4.99 11.13 4.20
C LEU A 144 4.06 10.50 5.26
N ALA A 145 4.19 10.93 6.51
CA ALA A 145 3.35 10.43 7.60
C ALA A 145 1.86 10.76 7.39
N LYS A 146 1.54 11.77 6.57
CA LYS A 146 0.18 12.13 6.16
C LYS A 146 -0.57 11.02 5.41
N PHE A 147 0.15 10.01 4.91
CA PHE A 147 -0.35 9.04 3.94
C PHE A 147 -0.12 7.59 4.38
N GLY A 148 0.37 7.37 5.60
CA GLY A 148 0.62 6.05 6.11
C GLY A 148 1.38 6.06 7.43
N SER A 149 1.23 4.98 8.20
CA SER A 149 2.09 4.75 9.35
C SER A 149 3.53 4.49 8.90
N GLY A 150 4.52 4.81 9.75
CA GLY A 150 5.92 4.48 9.45
C GLY A 150 6.12 3.00 9.17
N VAL A 151 5.39 2.12 9.88
CA VAL A 151 5.40 0.68 9.67
C VAL A 151 4.93 0.31 8.25
N CYS A 152 3.81 0.88 7.80
CA CYS A 152 3.27 0.61 6.46
C CYS A 152 4.17 1.20 5.36
N ILE A 153 4.81 2.36 5.58
CA ILE A 153 5.80 2.94 4.64
C ILE A 153 7.00 2.00 4.44
N SER A 154 7.55 1.43 5.53
CA SER A 154 8.59 0.42 5.41
C SER A 154 8.11 -0.83 4.68
N CYS A 155 6.92 -1.33 5.05
CA CYS A 155 6.38 -2.56 4.51
C CYS A 155 6.10 -2.45 3.01
N ILE A 156 5.43 -1.39 2.55
CA ILE A 156 5.12 -1.21 1.12
C ILE A 156 6.40 -1.08 0.31
N ARG A 157 7.45 -0.49 0.88
CA ARG A 157 8.74 -0.43 0.21
C ARG A 157 9.40 -1.81 0.08
N MET A 158 9.29 -2.68 1.09
CA MET A 158 9.75 -4.07 0.98
C MET A 158 8.94 -4.86 -0.06
N VAL A 159 7.61 -4.68 -0.09
CA VAL A 159 6.73 -5.26 -1.13
C VAL A 159 7.20 -4.83 -2.52
N LEU A 160 7.38 -3.54 -2.74
CA LEU A 160 7.81 -3.00 -4.03
C LEU A 160 9.21 -3.49 -4.42
N THR A 161 10.15 -3.54 -3.47
CA THR A 161 11.52 -4.02 -3.71
C THR A 161 11.51 -5.51 -4.10
N ALA A 162 10.71 -6.34 -3.43
CA ALA A 162 10.56 -7.76 -3.78
C ALA A 162 9.93 -7.94 -5.17
N ALA A 163 8.88 -7.18 -5.48
CA ALA A 163 8.22 -7.22 -6.79
C ALA A 163 9.15 -6.75 -7.93
N LEU A 164 9.91 -5.67 -7.72
CA LEU A 164 10.89 -5.17 -8.68
C LEU A 164 12.04 -6.15 -8.92
N ARG A 165 12.58 -6.77 -7.87
CA ARG A 165 13.62 -7.81 -8.02
C ARG A 165 13.10 -8.99 -8.84
N MET A 166 11.89 -9.45 -8.54
CA MET A 166 11.25 -10.51 -9.32
C MET A 166 11.09 -10.11 -10.79
N ALA A 167 10.67 -8.87 -11.04
CA ALA A 167 10.51 -8.35 -12.40
C ALA A 167 11.85 -8.25 -13.13
N ILE A 168 12.91 -7.77 -12.48
CA ILE A 168 14.26 -7.67 -13.04
C ILE A 168 14.81 -9.07 -13.35
N GLU A 169 14.80 -9.98 -12.38
CA GLU A 169 15.33 -11.34 -12.51
C GLU A 169 14.63 -12.15 -13.61
N LYS A 170 13.32 -11.97 -13.76
CA LYS A 170 12.51 -12.66 -14.78
C LYS A 170 12.30 -11.86 -16.06
N GLN A 171 12.91 -10.68 -16.18
CA GLN A 171 12.77 -9.76 -17.32
C GLN A 171 11.30 -9.41 -17.65
N ILE A 172 10.50 -9.19 -16.61
CA ILE A 172 9.09 -8.80 -16.71
C ILE A 172 9.02 -7.26 -16.76
N PRO A 173 8.37 -6.67 -17.76
CA PRO A 173 8.47 -5.23 -18.02
C PRO A 173 7.61 -4.34 -17.12
N MET A 174 6.70 -4.91 -16.31
CA MET A 174 5.76 -4.15 -15.50
C MET A 174 5.58 -4.75 -14.10
N VAL A 175 5.39 -3.89 -13.12
CA VAL A 175 4.97 -4.17 -11.74
C VAL A 175 3.68 -3.40 -11.47
N MET A 176 2.62 -4.12 -11.12
CA MET A 176 1.27 -3.58 -10.93
C MET A 176 0.94 -3.54 -9.43
N LEU A 177 0.45 -2.38 -8.96
CA LEU A 177 0.11 -2.13 -7.55
C LEU A 177 -1.39 -1.86 -7.38
N GLY A 178 -2.00 -2.48 -6.37
CA GLY A 178 -3.42 -2.33 -6.02
C GLY A 178 -3.73 -1.10 -5.17
N THR A 179 -3.15 0.05 -5.49
CA THR A 179 -3.30 1.31 -4.72
C THR A 179 -4.71 1.87 -4.86
N SER A 180 -5.37 2.23 -3.74
CA SER A 180 -6.69 2.88 -3.78
C SER A 180 -6.55 4.34 -4.27
N PRO A 181 -7.61 4.96 -4.82
CA PRO A 181 -7.54 6.36 -5.26
C PRO A 181 -7.22 7.35 -4.14
N GLY A 182 -7.62 7.06 -2.90
CA GLY A 182 -7.36 7.95 -1.76
C GLY A 182 -5.93 7.91 -1.24
N GLN A 183 -5.12 6.94 -1.68
CA GLN A 183 -3.71 6.78 -1.32
C GLN A 183 -2.76 7.54 -2.25
N VAL A 184 -3.28 8.18 -3.30
CA VAL A 184 -2.49 8.97 -4.25
C VAL A 184 -2.16 10.33 -3.63
N LEU A 185 -0.88 10.68 -3.56
CA LEU A 185 -0.40 11.76 -2.71
C LEU A 185 -0.62 13.12 -3.39
N ARG A 186 -0.02 13.30 -4.58
CA ARG A 186 0.19 14.63 -5.16
C ARG A 186 0.19 14.69 -6.68
N SER A 187 0.71 13.68 -7.38
CA SER A 187 0.84 13.75 -8.83
C SER A 187 0.61 12.43 -9.55
N GLU A 188 0.28 12.55 -10.82
CA GLU A 188 0.05 11.43 -11.74
C GLU A 188 1.31 10.64 -12.08
N GLU A 189 2.47 11.29 -11.90
CA GLU A 189 3.78 10.66 -12.00
C GLU A 189 3.98 9.59 -10.91
N GLU A 190 3.10 9.51 -9.91
CA GLU A 190 3.07 8.45 -8.91
C GLU A 190 2.30 7.20 -9.39
N LEU A 191 1.50 7.32 -10.47
CA LEU A 191 0.65 6.24 -10.97
C LEU A 191 1.31 5.39 -12.05
N ILE A 192 2.16 5.99 -12.89
CA ILE A 192 2.90 5.30 -13.96
C ILE A 192 4.32 5.86 -14.01
N TYR A 193 5.30 5.10 -13.53
CA TYR A 193 6.69 5.56 -13.45
C TYR A 193 7.70 4.42 -13.49
N ARG A 194 8.99 4.76 -13.40
CA ARG A 194 10.08 3.80 -13.22
C ARG A 194 10.88 4.18 -11.99
N ASP A 195 11.06 3.26 -11.04
CA ASP A 195 11.75 3.56 -9.76
C ASP A 195 13.19 4.05 -9.95
N ASN A 196 13.84 3.66 -11.05
CA ASN A 196 15.22 4.01 -11.37
C ASN A 196 15.44 5.43 -11.91
N THR A 197 14.37 6.20 -12.14
CA THR A 197 14.51 7.64 -12.47
C THR A 197 14.82 8.47 -11.23
N ILE A 198 14.51 7.95 -10.04
CA ILE A 198 14.81 8.60 -8.76
C ILE A 198 16.28 8.36 -8.41
N PRO A 199 17.09 9.41 -8.21
CA PRO A 199 18.52 9.25 -7.96
C PRO A 199 18.80 8.34 -6.76
N PHE A 200 19.73 7.40 -6.93
CA PHE A 200 20.08 6.42 -5.89
C PHE A 200 20.40 7.07 -4.54
N ALA A 201 21.13 8.20 -4.54
CA ALA A 201 21.48 8.93 -3.32
C ALA A 201 20.25 9.49 -2.60
N VAL A 202 19.28 10.02 -3.35
CA VAL A 202 18.01 10.53 -2.80
C VAL A 202 17.20 9.38 -2.20
N ARG A 203 17.11 8.24 -2.90
CA ARG A 203 16.44 7.04 -2.39
C ARG A 203 17.09 6.54 -1.10
N ARG A 204 18.42 6.48 -1.07
CA ARG A 204 19.17 6.06 0.11
C ARG A 204 18.95 7.00 1.29
N GLN A 205 18.92 8.31 1.05
CA GLN A 205 18.71 9.30 2.10
C GLN A 205 17.32 9.20 2.75
N LEU A 206 16.29 8.80 2.00
CA LEU A 206 14.95 8.56 2.56
C LEU A 206 14.93 7.52 3.68
N PHE A 207 15.84 6.54 3.65
CA PHE A 207 15.94 5.46 4.65
C PHE A 207 17.11 5.63 5.61
N ALA A 208 17.80 6.78 5.61
CA ALA A 208 18.99 6.99 6.43
C ALA A 208 18.71 6.86 7.93
N ILE A 209 17.67 7.51 8.44
CA ILE A 209 17.28 7.44 9.86
C ILE A 209 16.88 6.01 10.25
N LEU A 210 16.19 5.30 9.36
CA LEU A 210 15.86 3.88 9.59
C LEU A 210 17.16 3.06 9.69
N ALA A 211 18.09 3.25 8.75
CA ALA A 211 19.37 2.56 8.72
C ALA A 211 20.28 2.91 9.91
N GLU A 212 20.21 4.12 10.46
CA GLU A 212 20.90 4.48 11.70
C GLU A 212 20.39 3.68 12.91
N ARG A 213 19.10 3.32 12.90
CA ARG A 213 18.46 2.62 14.02
C ARG A 213 18.54 1.09 13.92
N THR A 214 18.60 0.55 12.71
CA THR A 214 18.63 -0.90 12.46
C THR A 214 20.00 -1.40 12.00
N GLY A 215 20.79 -0.55 11.35
CA GLY A 215 22.00 -0.90 10.62
C GLY A 215 21.82 -0.88 9.10
N SER A 216 22.94 -0.80 8.37
CA SER A 216 22.98 -0.62 6.90
C SER A 216 22.34 -1.76 6.09
N TRP A 217 22.22 -2.95 6.66
CA TRP A 217 21.55 -4.10 6.01
C TRP A 217 20.08 -3.84 5.66
N VAL A 218 19.44 -2.83 6.27
CA VAL A 218 18.05 -2.47 5.94
C VAL A 218 17.90 -2.06 4.48
N TYR A 219 18.94 -1.45 3.88
CA TYR A 219 18.91 -1.04 2.49
C TYR A 219 18.63 -2.22 1.54
N ASP A 220 19.08 -3.42 1.88
CA ASP A 220 18.83 -4.62 1.08
C ASP A 220 17.35 -5.02 1.04
N HIS A 221 16.55 -4.54 2.00
CA HIS A 221 15.12 -4.83 2.11
C HIS A 221 14.25 -3.72 1.51
N VAL A 222 14.67 -2.47 1.67
CA VAL A 222 13.87 -1.28 1.32
C VAL A 222 14.32 -0.60 0.03
N MET A 223 15.37 -1.06 -0.65
CA MET A 223 15.71 -0.53 -1.97
C MET A 223 16.45 -1.55 -2.83
N LEU A 224 16.50 -1.27 -4.13
CA LEU A 224 17.33 -2.04 -5.06
C LEU A 224 18.82 -1.65 -4.89
N ARG A 225 19.71 -2.58 -5.25
CA ARG A 225 21.14 -2.33 -5.37
C ARG A 225 21.43 -1.45 -6.58
N ARG A 226 22.65 -0.90 -6.65
CA ARG A 226 23.05 0.00 -7.73
C ARG A 226 22.99 -0.67 -9.10
N ASP A 227 23.44 -1.93 -9.19
CA ASP A 227 23.38 -2.76 -10.40
C ASP A 227 21.93 -3.02 -10.83
N GLU A 228 21.05 -3.34 -9.88
CA GLU A 228 19.62 -3.58 -10.15
C GLU A 228 18.95 -2.31 -10.74
N TYR A 229 19.30 -1.12 -10.24
CA TYR A 229 18.81 0.17 -10.79
C TYR A 229 19.30 0.47 -12.20
N GLN A 230 20.41 -0.14 -12.64
CA GLN A 230 20.97 0.01 -13.99
C GLN A 230 20.40 -1.01 -14.99
N THR A 231 19.39 -1.79 -14.60
CA THR A 231 18.74 -2.74 -15.51
C THR A 231 18.04 -2.04 -16.67
N HIS A 232 18.22 -2.58 -17.89
CA HIS A 232 17.58 -2.08 -19.10
C HIS A 232 16.92 -3.21 -19.92
N PRO A 233 15.65 -3.07 -20.35
CA PRO A 233 14.72 -2.01 -19.94
C PRO A 233 14.35 -2.15 -18.46
N PHE A 234 14.17 -1.03 -17.77
CA PHE A 234 13.73 -1.04 -16.36
C PHE A 234 12.20 -1.19 -16.29
N PRO A 235 11.66 -2.02 -15.38
CA PRO A 235 10.23 -2.25 -15.27
C PRO A 235 9.44 -0.97 -14.95
N TYR A 236 8.28 -0.80 -15.59
CA TYR A 236 7.30 0.21 -15.16
C TYR A 236 6.66 -0.22 -13.84
N ILE A 237 6.39 0.75 -12.96
CA ILE A 237 5.48 0.60 -11.84
C ILE A 237 4.20 1.31 -12.21
N VAL A 238 3.08 0.60 -12.07
CA VAL A 238 1.76 1.05 -12.52
C VAL A 238 0.74 0.83 -11.41
N SER A 239 -0.06 1.84 -11.10
CA SER A 239 -1.23 1.76 -10.21
C SER A 239 -2.51 1.99 -11.03
N PRO A 240 -3.17 0.94 -11.55
CA PRO A 240 -4.30 1.11 -12.48
C PRO A 240 -5.61 1.55 -11.83
N LEU A 241 -5.86 1.19 -10.57
CA LEU A 241 -7.17 1.39 -9.93
C LEU A 241 -7.58 2.88 -9.82
N PRO A 242 -6.68 3.83 -9.49
CA PRO A 242 -7.02 5.26 -9.53
C PRO A 242 -7.35 5.79 -10.93
N ILE A 243 -6.89 5.11 -11.99
CA ILE A 243 -7.06 5.52 -13.40
C ILE A 243 -8.36 4.94 -13.99
N LEU A 244 -8.69 3.69 -13.67
CA LEU A 244 -9.79 2.96 -14.30
C LEU A 244 -11.15 3.14 -13.60
N GLY A 245 -11.17 3.79 -12.44
CA GLY A 245 -12.34 3.90 -11.58
C GLY A 245 -12.28 2.93 -10.41
N TYR A 246 -12.97 3.29 -9.32
CA TYR A 246 -12.94 2.55 -8.06
C TYR A 246 -14.30 2.62 -7.38
N ASP A 247 -15.00 1.48 -7.34
CA ASP A 247 -16.24 1.27 -6.60
C ASP A 247 -16.02 0.09 -5.64
N GLU A 248 -16.02 0.35 -4.34
CA GLU A 248 -15.73 -0.67 -3.34
C GLU A 248 -16.80 -1.78 -3.32
N ALA A 249 -18.07 -1.45 -3.58
CA ALA A 249 -19.16 -2.43 -3.60
C ALA A 249 -19.07 -3.32 -4.84
N GLU A 250 -18.68 -2.78 -5.99
CA GLU A 250 -18.35 -3.56 -7.19
C GLU A 250 -17.14 -4.47 -6.93
N ILE A 251 -16.08 -3.94 -6.32
CA ILE A 251 -14.88 -4.71 -5.97
C ILE A 251 -15.26 -5.94 -5.16
N TYR A 252 -15.99 -5.79 -4.05
CA TYR A 252 -16.42 -6.94 -3.24
C TYR A 252 -17.26 -7.93 -4.04
N ARG A 253 -18.28 -7.46 -4.77
CA ARG A 253 -19.13 -8.34 -5.60
C ARG A 253 -18.32 -9.16 -6.60
N SER A 254 -17.34 -8.54 -7.24
CA SER A 254 -16.52 -9.19 -8.27
C SER A 254 -15.56 -10.25 -7.72
N ILE A 255 -14.96 -10.02 -6.55
CA ILE A 255 -13.96 -10.92 -5.98
C ILE A 255 -14.55 -12.05 -5.14
N MET A 256 -15.75 -11.86 -4.56
CA MET A 256 -16.43 -12.92 -3.81
C MET A 256 -16.69 -14.18 -4.65
N GLY A 257 -16.92 -14.01 -5.96
CA GLY A 257 -17.04 -15.13 -6.91
C GLY A 257 -15.79 -15.98 -7.06
N LEU A 258 -14.61 -15.47 -6.67
CA LEU A 258 -13.33 -16.19 -6.69
C LEU A 258 -13.08 -17.01 -5.40
N GLY A 259 -14.08 -17.12 -4.52
CA GLY A 259 -13.93 -17.73 -3.21
C GLY A 259 -13.24 -16.84 -2.17
N TRP A 260 -13.01 -15.56 -2.49
CA TRP A 260 -12.44 -14.55 -1.59
C TRP A 260 -13.38 -14.26 -0.41
N ARG A 261 -12.83 -14.14 0.79
CA ARG A 261 -13.56 -13.79 2.01
C ARG A 261 -12.84 -12.69 2.78
N ARG A 262 -13.60 -11.77 3.38
CA ARG A 262 -13.02 -10.72 4.21
C ARG A 262 -12.41 -11.31 5.48
N PRO A 263 -11.13 -11.03 5.81
CA PRO A 263 -10.55 -11.39 7.09
C PRO A 263 -11.27 -10.71 8.26
N ALA A 264 -11.42 -11.43 9.37
CA ALA A 264 -12.06 -10.92 10.59
C ALA A 264 -11.05 -10.42 11.64
N ASP A 265 -9.76 -10.71 11.44
CA ASP A 265 -8.66 -10.44 12.38
C ASP A 265 -7.82 -9.21 11.98
N VAL A 266 -8.39 -8.28 11.24
CA VAL A 266 -7.71 -7.07 10.75
C VAL A 266 -8.48 -5.82 11.15
N ASP A 267 -7.81 -4.66 11.16
CA ASP A 267 -8.50 -3.39 11.45
C ASP A 267 -9.51 -3.01 10.34
N PRO A 268 -10.44 -2.08 10.61
CA PRO A 268 -11.49 -1.70 9.65
C PRO A 268 -10.98 -1.21 8.28
N ASN A 269 -9.75 -0.72 8.20
CA ASN A 269 -9.15 -0.14 7.00
C ASN A 269 -8.30 -1.15 6.21
N SER A 270 -8.03 -2.33 6.78
CA SER A 270 -7.27 -3.41 6.16
C SER A 270 -8.21 -4.54 5.70
N THR A 271 -7.78 -5.29 4.68
CA THR A 271 -8.47 -6.51 4.22
C THR A 271 -7.51 -7.67 4.03
N ASN A 272 -6.33 -7.59 4.63
CA ASN A 272 -5.25 -8.57 4.44
C ASN A 272 -4.25 -8.66 5.59
N CYS A 273 -3.96 -7.57 6.30
CA CYS A 273 -2.78 -7.44 7.13
C CYS A 273 -3.13 -6.97 8.55
N ARG A 274 -2.66 -7.73 9.55
CA ARG A 274 -2.83 -7.45 10.99
C ARG A 274 -1.91 -6.33 11.46
N LEU A 275 -0.71 -6.23 10.86
CA LEU A 275 0.30 -5.21 11.19
C LEU A 275 -0.21 -3.78 11.02
N ASN A 276 -1.20 -3.57 10.15
CA ASN A 276 -1.77 -2.25 9.91
C ASN A 276 -2.41 -1.67 11.19
N ALA A 277 -3.09 -2.49 11.99
CA ALA A 277 -3.65 -2.10 13.28
C ALA A 277 -2.57 -1.56 14.23
N PHE A 278 -1.46 -2.28 14.38
CA PHE A 278 -0.30 -1.84 15.16
C PHE A 278 0.28 -0.52 14.62
N GLY A 279 0.41 -0.41 13.29
CA GLY A 279 0.84 0.82 12.62
C GLY A 279 -0.08 2.01 12.91
N ILE A 280 -1.40 1.82 12.92
CA ILE A 280 -2.40 2.85 13.25
C ILE A 280 -2.20 3.36 14.67
N ILE A 281 -2.13 2.47 15.66
CA ILE A 281 -1.98 2.86 17.07
C ILE A 281 -0.67 3.61 17.28
N ARG A 282 0.44 3.11 16.73
CA ARG A 282 1.75 3.75 16.86
C ARG A 282 1.82 5.10 16.15
N HIS A 283 1.20 5.21 14.98
CA HIS A 283 1.11 6.47 14.26
C HIS A 283 0.32 7.52 15.05
N LYS A 284 -0.85 7.16 15.61
CA LYS A 284 -1.65 8.06 16.46
C LYS A 284 -0.85 8.57 17.66
N ASN A 285 -0.06 7.70 18.30
CA ASN A 285 0.77 8.08 19.44
C ASN A 285 1.91 9.04 19.05
N LEU A 286 2.51 8.87 17.87
CA LEU A 286 3.63 9.70 17.42
C LEU A 286 3.20 11.03 16.79
N TYR A 287 2.06 11.06 16.11
CA TYR A 287 1.66 12.18 15.25
C TYR A 287 0.35 12.85 15.67
N GLY A 288 -0.45 12.24 16.54
CA GLY A 288 -1.69 12.82 17.06
C GLY A 288 -2.89 12.79 16.10
N PHE A 289 -2.78 12.12 14.95
CA PHE A 289 -3.87 11.91 13.99
C PHE A 289 -3.86 10.47 13.46
N HIS A 290 -4.91 10.04 12.75
CA HIS A 290 -5.02 8.71 12.17
C HIS A 290 -4.36 8.66 10.79
N PRO A 291 -3.56 7.63 10.43
CA PRO A 291 -2.83 7.63 9.16
C PRO A 291 -3.75 7.61 7.92
N TYR A 292 -5.01 7.20 8.09
CA TYR A 292 -6.05 7.23 7.05
C TYR A 292 -6.91 8.51 7.03
N ASP A 293 -6.67 9.50 7.92
CA ASP A 293 -7.48 10.73 7.94
C ASP A 293 -7.46 11.44 6.57
N TYR A 294 -6.31 11.47 5.89
CA TYR A 294 -6.22 12.03 4.54
C TYR A 294 -6.96 11.19 3.51
N GLU A 295 -6.64 9.89 3.40
CA GLU A 295 -7.26 8.96 2.44
C GLU A 295 -8.78 8.99 2.54
N MET A 296 -9.33 8.83 3.74
CA MET A 296 -10.77 8.81 3.98
C MET A 296 -11.40 10.15 3.61
N SER A 297 -10.80 11.27 4.02
CA SER A 297 -11.32 12.59 3.67
C SER A 297 -11.24 12.88 2.16
N GLN A 298 -10.26 12.31 1.47
CA GLN A 298 -10.12 12.40 0.02
C GLN A 298 -11.20 11.56 -0.68
N MET A 299 -11.46 10.33 -0.22
CA MET A 299 -12.54 9.50 -0.75
C MET A 299 -13.92 10.13 -0.56
N VAL A 300 -14.15 10.80 0.58
CA VAL A 300 -15.37 11.59 0.83
C VAL A 300 -15.49 12.75 -0.16
N ARG A 301 -14.41 13.52 -0.35
CA ARG A 301 -14.37 14.63 -1.34
C ARG A 301 -14.64 14.15 -2.77
N LEU A 302 -14.18 12.95 -3.11
CA LEU A 302 -14.39 12.33 -4.41
C LEU A 302 -15.78 11.69 -4.58
N GLY A 303 -16.61 11.67 -3.54
CA GLY A 303 -17.93 11.02 -3.56
C GLY A 303 -17.88 9.50 -3.57
N SER A 304 -16.70 8.89 -3.37
CA SER A 304 -16.52 7.43 -3.39
C SER A 304 -16.79 6.76 -2.04
N LEU A 305 -16.92 7.55 -0.96
CA LEU A 305 -17.19 7.05 0.38
C LEU A 305 -18.07 8.04 1.15
N PRO A 306 -19.18 7.61 1.77
CA PRO A 306 -19.96 8.45 2.67
C PRO A 306 -19.16 8.88 3.90
N ARG A 307 -19.40 10.11 4.38
CA ARG A 307 -18.64 10.71 5.50
C ARG A 307 -18.83 9.98 6.83
N ASP A 308 -20.04 9.49 7.09
CA ASP A 308 -20.39 8.69 8.27
C ASP A 308 -19.65 7.35 8.28
N VAL A 309 -19.63 6.64 7.14
CA VAL A 309 -18.86 5.40 6.97
C VAL A 309 -17.35 5.66 7.16
N ALA A 310 -16.83 6.78 6.63
CA ALA A 310 -15.45 7.19 6.86
C ALA A 310 -15.17 7.43 8.36
N ALA A 311 -16.09 8.06 9.08
CA ALA A 311 -15.95 8.33 10.51
C ALA A 311 -15.96 7.03 11.34
N GLU A 312 -16.81 6.06 10.97
CA GLU A 312 -16.87 4.74 11.61
C GLU A 312 -15.55 3.98 11.46
N ARG A 313 -14.98 3.92 10.24
CA ARG A 313 -13.68 3.27 9.98
C ARG A 313 -12.50 3.88 10.74
N LEU A 314 -12.56 5.20 11.00
CA LEU A 314 -11.55 5.92 11.77
C LEU A 314 -11.77 5.84 13.29
N GLY A 315 -13.00 5.52 13.71
CA GLY A 315 -13.44 5.55 15.11
C GLY A 315 -13.04 4.34 15.93
N ASP A 316 -12.75 3.20 15.28
CA ASP A 316 -12.48 1.90 15.93
C ASP A 316 -13.51 1.58 17.03
N THR A 317 -14.79 1.73 16.69
CA THR A 317 -15.92 1.70 17.64
C THR A 317 -16.05 0.37 18.40
N GLU A 318 -15.56 -0.72 17.83
CA GLU A 318 -15.57 -2.06 18.43
C GLU A 318 -14.26 -2.42 19.13
N GLY A 319 -13.24 -1.55 19.12
CA GLY A 319 -11.93 -1.80 19.72
C GLY A 319 -11.05 -2.81 18.96
N LEU A 320 -11.50 -3.25 17.78
CA LEU A 320 -10.84 -4.28 16.98
C LEU A 320 -9.39 -3.92 16.62
N ALA A 321 -9.13 -2.65 16.27
CA ALA A 321 -7.77 -2.24 15.91
C ALA A 321 -6.84 -2.25 17.14
N ILE A 322 -7.34 -1.91 18.33
CA ILE A 322 -6.55 -1.97 19.57
C ILE A 322 -6.21 -3.43 19.94
N ASP A 323 -7.19 -4.33 19.85
CA ASP A 323 -6.99 -5.75 20.16
C ASP A 323 -5.97 -6.39 19.20
N VAL A 324 -6.17 -6.21 17.89
CA VAL A 324 -5.24 -6.73 16.87
C VAL A 324 -3.85 -6.10 17.02
N ALA A 325 -3.76 -4.81 17.31
CA ALA A 325 -2.47 -4.15 17.55
C ALA A 325 -1.73 -4.73 18.76
N THR A 326 -2.45 -5.06 19.83
CA THR A 326 -1.90 -5.65 21.05
C THR A 326 -1.35 -7.04 20.78
N ASP A 327 -2.06 -7.86 19.99
CA ASP A 327 -1.59 -9.18 19.56
C ASP A 327 -0.31 -9.08 18.74
N VAL A 328 -0.30 -8.23 17.72
CA VAL A 328 0.86 -8.01 16.86
C VAL A 328 2.06 -7.50 17.65
N GLU A 329 1.84 -6.60 18.62
CA GLU A 329 2.91 -6.11 19.49
C GLU A 329 3.50 -7.24 20.34
N ARG A 330 2.67 -8.11 20.92
CA ARG A 330 3.15 -9.29 21.68
C ARG A 330 3.99 -10.19 20.78
N GLU A 331 3.53 -10.49 19.58
CA GLU A 331 4.27 -11.29 18.60
C GLU A 331 5.63 -10.65 18.27
N LEU A 332 5.67 -9.35 17.93
CA LEU A 332 6.91 -8.61 17.65
C LEU A 332 7.91 -8.67 18.82
N MET A 333 7.42 -8.53 20.05
CA MET A 333 8.25 -8.54 21.26
C MET A 333 8.74 -9.95 21.63
N CYS A 334 7.91 -10.98 21.47
CA CYS A 334 8.30 -12.38 21.73
C CYS A 334 9.48 -12.82 20.85
N TYR A 335 9.47 -12.48 19.56
CA TYR A 335 10.62 -12.75 18.67
C TYR A 335 11.91 -12.05 19.10
N SER A 336 11.78 -10.89 19.75
CA SER A 336 12.91 -10.09 20.25
C SER A 336 13.48 -10.65 21.56
N CYS A 337 12.63 -11.24 22.42
CA CYS A 337 13.01 -11.81 23.71
C CYS A 337 13.78 -13.13 23.60
N CYS A 338 13.38 -14.05 22.72
CA CYS A 338 14.04 -15.36 22.57
C CYS A 338 15.52 -15.29 22.14
N ARG A 339 16.01 -14.13 21.67
CA ARG A 339 17.44 -13.95 21.35
C ARG A 339 18.28 -13.36 22.47
N ARG A 340 17.69 -12.59 23.40
CA ARG A 340 18.48 -12.05 24.53
C ARG A 340 18.89 -13.13 25.52
N THR A 341 18.21 -14.27 25.52
CA THR A 341 18.50 -15.42 26.39
C THR A 341 19.29 -16.54 25.71
N GLY A 342 19.59 -16.43 24.41
CA GLY A 342 20.26 -17.46 23.61
C GLY A 342 21.75 -17.21 23.33
N GLY A 343 22.36 -16.19 23.94
CA GLY A 343 23.81 -15.96 23.91
C GLY A 343 24.42 -16.33 25.25
N ALA A 344 24.66 -17.63 25.44
CA ALA A 344 25.53 -18.16 26.49
C ALA A 344 26.95 -18.29 25.94
#